data_AF-A0A661UDN8-F1
#
_entry.id   AF-A0A661UDN8-F1
#
_cell.length_a   1.000
_cell.length_b   1.000
_cell.length_c   1.000
_cell.angle_alpha   90.00
_cell.angle_beta   90.00
_cell.angle_gamma   90.00
#
_symmetry.space_group_name_H-M   'P 1'
#
loop_
_entity.id
_entity.type
_entity.pdbx_description
1 polymer ?
#
loop_
_entity_poly.entity_id
_entity_poly.type
_entity_poly.pdbx_seq_one_letter_code
_entity_poly.pdbx_strand_id
1 'polypeptide(L)'
;MKKIILFAVILLFFTVLSAQKLSPVGAWKTIDDVTGKPKSIVRLWTEDGILYGKVEKLFRAPDEEQNPVCDKCKGDKKNKPIIGLTILWDMKQKGDVWKSGKILDPKN
;
A
#
# COMPACT_ATOMS: atom_id res chain seq x y z
N MET A 1 47.76 -19.33 19.31
CA MET A 1 46.80 -18.50 20.09
C MET A 1 46.42 -17.21 19.36
N LYS A 2 47.35 -16.33 18.94
CA LYS A 2 47.04 -15.09 18.18
C LYS A 2 46.21 -15.30 16.90
N LYS A 3 46.47 -16.36 16.12
CA LYS A 3 45.71 -16.68 14.90
C LYS A 3 44.27 -17.17 15.16
N ILE A 4 44.03 -17.82 16.31
CA ILE A 4 42.69 -18.29 16.72
C ILE A 4 41.85 -17.11 17.20
N ILE A 5 42.47 -16.16 17.92
CA ILE A 5 41.83 -14.90 18.33
C ILE A 5 41.46 -14.06 17.09
N LEU A 6 42.32 -14.01 16.08
CA LEU A 6 42.04 -13.26 14.84
C LEU A 6 40.87 -13.86 14.03
N PHE A 7 40.70 -15.19 14.05
CA PHE A 7 39.57 -15.86 13.38
C PHE A 7 38.25 -15.67 14.12
N ALA A 8 38.27 -15.62 15.45
CA ALA A 8 37.08 -15.38 16.27
C ALA A 8 36.53 -13.95 16.14
N VAL A 9 37.39 -12.95 15.92
CA VAL A 9 36.98 -11.54 15.73
C VAL A 9 36.31 -11.32 14.36
N ILE A 10 36.69 -12.06 13.32
CA ILE A 10 36.08 -11.96 11.98
C ILE A 10 34.67 -12.60 11.96
N LEU A 11 34.43 -13.63 12.78
CA LEU A 11 33.12 -14.30 12.85
C LEU A 11 32.05 -13.46 13.57
N LEU A 12 32.45 -12.49 14.42
CA LEU A 12 31.53 -11.62 15.15
C LEU A 12 30.87 -10.53 14.29
N PHE A 13 31.33 -10.30 13.06
CA PHE A 13 30.77 -9.27 12.16
C PHE A 13 29.59 -9.76 11.30
N PHE A 14 29.19 -11.04 11.40
CA PHE A 14 28.23 -11.65 10.48
C PHE A 14 26.77 -11.74 10.96
N THR A 15 26.41 -11.25 12.15
CA THR A 15 25.05 -11.47 12.69
C THR A 15 24.35 -10.20 13.14
N VAL A 16 23.95 -9.37 12.18
CA VAL A 16 22.80 -8.45 12.33
C VAL A 16 22.02 -8.39 11.01
N LEU A 17 21.49 -9.54 10.59
CA LEU A 17 20.35 -9.56 9.68
C LEU A 17 19.10 -9.27 10.52
N SER A 18 18.80 -7.99 10.70
CA SER A 18 17.49 -7.59 11.22
C SER A 18 16.43 -8.04 10.22
N ALA A 19 15.50 -8.88 10.65
CA ALA A 19 14.31 -9.19 9.86
C ALA A 19 13.54 -7.89 9.63
N GLN A 20 13.66 -7.32 8.41
CA GLN A 20 12.86 -6.17 8.04
C GLN A 20 11.40 -6.61 8.02
N LYS A 21 10.57 -6.01 8.87
CA LYS A 21 9.13 -6.24 8.82
C LYS A 21 8.63 -5.81 7.44
N LEU A 22 7.95 -6.72 6.74
CA LEU A 22 7.33 -6.43 5.47
C LEU A 22 6.35 -5.25 5.63
N SER A 23 6.61 -4.18 4.88
CA SER A 23 5.76 -3.00 4.86
C SER A 23 4.89 -3.02 3.61
N PRO A 24 3.58 -2.73 3.71
CA PRO A 24 2.72 -2.58 2.54
C PRO A 24 2.91 -1.24 1.83
N VAL A 25 3.73 -0.32 2.36
CA VAL A 25 3.99 0.98 1.72
C VAL A 25 4.57 0.79 0.32
N GLY A 26 3.95 1.40 -0.69
CA GLY A 26 4.31 1.13 -2.09
C GLY A 26 3.23 1.48 -3.10
N ALA A 27 3.53 1.25 -4.39
CA ALA A 27 2.53 1.27 -5.46
C ALA A 27 2.01 -0.13 -5.64
N TRP A 28 0.70 -0.25 -5.63
CA TRP A 28 0.02 -1.51 -5.85
C TRP A 28 -0.84 -1.41 -7.08
N LYS A 29 -0.56 -2.28 -8.05
CA LYS A 29 -1.45 -2.47 -9.19
C LYS A 29 -2.61 -3.35 -8.74
N THR A 30 -3.82 -2.82 -8.79
CA THR A 30 -5.04 -3.59 -8.50
C THR A 30 -5.50 -4.31 -9.75
N ILE A 31 -6.00 -5.52 -9.55
CA ILE A 31 -6.57 -6.36 -10.60
C ILE A 31 -8.06 -6.47 -10.33
N ASP A 32 -8.87 -6.26 -11.35
CA ASP A 32 -10.30 -6.51 -11.30
C ASP A 32 -10.54 -8.02 -11.26
N ASP A 33 -11.20 -8.51 -10.21
CA ASP A 33 -11.42 -9.93 -9.93
C ASP A 33 -12.38 -10.61 -10.91
N VAL A 34 -13.25 -9.84 -11.56
CA VAL A 34 -14.18 -10.34 -12.58
C VAL A 34 -13.50 -10.46 -13.94
N THR A 35 -12.73 -9.45 -14.35
CA THR A 35 -12.16 -9.37 -15.71
C THR A 35 -10.70 -9.78 -15.80
N GLY A 36 -9.98 -9.86 -14.67
CA GLY A 36 -8.53 -10.14 -14.62
C GLY A 36 -7.65 -8.99 -15.14
N LYS A 37 -8.23 -7.84 -15.50
CA LYS A 37 -7.49 -6.71 -16.07
C LYS A 37 -7.01 -5.76 -14.97
N PRO A 38 -5.88 -5.04 -15.19
CA PRO A 38 -5.50 -3.94 -14.32
C PRO A 38 -6.61 -2.91 -14.17
N LYS A 39 -6.94 -2.52 -12.93
CA LYS A 39 -7.99 -1.51 -12.62
C LYS A 39 -7.36 -0.18 -12.25
N SER A 40 -6.39 -0.17 -11.34
CA SER A 40 -5.73 1.06 -10.86
C SER A 40 -4.32 0.84 -10.32
N ILE A 41 -3.59 1.93 -10.10
CA ILE A 41 -2.45 1.96 -9.17
C ILE A 41 -2.93 2.65 -7.90
N VAL A 42 -2.73 2.00 -6.75
CA VAL A 42 -2.98 2.54 -5.41
C VAL A 42 -1.65 2.80 -4.73
N ARG A 43 -1.42 4.04 -4.31
CA ARG A 43 -0.28 4.43 -3.47
C ARG A 43 -0.64 4.17 -2.02
N LEU A 44 0.11 3.33 -1.34
CA LEU A 44 0.05 3.16 0.11
C LEU A 44 1.18 3.92 0.78
N TRP A 45 0.88 4.62 1.88
CA TRP A 45 1.84 5.33 2.72
C TRP A 45 1.42 5.28 4.18
N THR A 46 2.37 5.53 5.08
CA THR A 46 2.11 5.65 6.51
C THR A 46 2.34 7.08 7.00
N GLU A 47 1.46 7.55 7.88
CA GLU A 47 1.57 8.82 8.59
C GLU A 47 1.21 8.54 10.05
N ASP A 48 2.09 8.91 10.99
CA ASP A 48 1.95 8.63 12.43
C ASP A 48 1.59 7.17 12.79
N GLY A 49 2.16 6.21 12.05
CA GLY A 49 1.92 4.78 12.25
C GLY A 49 0.56 4.28 11.75
N ILE A 50 -0.22 5.13 11.08
CA ILE A 50 -1.47 4.78 10.41
C ILE A 50 -1.20 4.62 8.92
N LEU A 51 -1.69 3.54 8.33
CA LEU A 51 -1.59 3.28 6.89
C LEU A 51 -2.78 3.88 6.16
N TYR A 52 -2.47 4.55 5.06
CA TYR A 52 -3.40 5.18 4.13
C TYR A 52 -3.16 4.68 2.72
N GLY A 53 -4.16 4.87 1.86
CA GLY A 53 -4.10 4.50 0.46
C GLY A 53 -4.95 5.41 -0.42
N LYS A 54 -4.37 5.83 -1.55
CA LYS A 54 -5.04 6.69 -2.54
C LYS A 54 -4.86 6.16 -3.94
N VAL A 55 -5.83 6.42 -4.81
CA VAL A 55 -5.70 6.06 -6.22
C VAL A 55 -4.74 7.04 -6.89
N GLU A 56 -3.66 6.51 -7.46
CA GLU A 56 -2.63 7.29 -8.16
C GLU A 56 -2.87 7.27 -9.68
N LYS A 57 -3.42 6.17 -10.21
CA LYS A 57 -3.72 6.01 -11.64
C LYS A 57 -4.90 5.07 -11.86
N LEU A 58 -5.66 5.28 -12.93
CA LEU A 58 -6.66 4.34 -13.45
C LEU A 58 -6.19 3.73 -14.77
N PHE A 59 -6.57 2.48 -15.02
CA PHE A 59 -6.42 1.83 -16.31
C PHE A 59 -7.81 1.76 -16.95
N ARG A 60 -8.04 2.66 -17.90
CA ARG A 60 -9.32 2.82 -18.60
C ARG A 60 -9.13 2.66 -20.09
N ALA A 61 -10.19 2.27 -20.80
CA ALA A 61 -10.18 2.29 -22.24
C ALA A 61 -10.19 3.75 -22.75
N PRO A 62 -9.63 4.04 -23.94
CA PRO A 62 -9.53 5.41 -24.45
C PRO A 62 -10.87 6.14 -24.63
N ASP A 63 -11.95 5.39 -24.82
CA ASP A 63 -13.32 5.87 -25.02
C ASP A 63 -14.08 6.11 -23.70
N GLU A 64 -13.50 5.77 -22.56
CA GLU A 64 -14.08 6.04 -21.25
C GLU A 64 -13.67 7.41 -20.68
N GLU A 65 -14.46 7.96 -19.76
CA GLU A 65 -14.04 9.08 -18.92
C GLU A 65 -12.79 8.67 -18.11
N GLN A 66 -11.66 9.37 -18.31
CA GLN A 66 -10.35 8.94 -17.81
C GLN A 66 -10.19 9.16 -16.30
N ASN A 67 -10.88 10.15 -15.73
CA ASN A 67 -10.88 10.41 -14.29
C ASN A 67 -12.28 10.78 -13.79
N PRO A 68 -13.20 9.79 -13.73
CA PRO A 68 -14.57 10.06 -13.31
C PRO A 68 -14.59 10.45 -11.84
N VAL A 69 -15.68 11.10 -11.43
CA VAL A 69 -15.95 11.38 -10.03
C VAL A 69 -16.58 10.16 -9.35
N CYS A 70 -16.38 10.00 -8.05
CA CYS A 70 -17.07 8.97 -7.27
C CYS A 70 -18.49 9.45 -6.90
N ASP A 71 -19.44 9.18 -7.79
CA ASP A 71 -20.86 9.52 -7.66
C ASP A 71 -21.59 8.66 -6.61
N LYS A 72 -21.18 7.40 -6.46
CA LYS A 72 -21.70 6.44 -5.47
C LYS A 72 -21.14 6.63 -4.06
N CYS A 73 -20.01 7.32 -3.94
CA CYS A 73 -19.41 7.65 -2.65
C CYS A 73 -20.35 8.53 -1.81
N LYS A 74 -20.21 8.46 -0.49
CA LYS A 74 -20.97 9.26 0.47
C LYS A 74 -20.07 10.30 1.16
N GLY A 75 -20.71 11.31 1.75
CA GLY A 75 -20.03 12.33 2.56
C GLY A 75 -19.01 13.13 1.76
N ASP A 76 -17.84 13.34 2.36
CA ASP A 76 -16.76 14.17 1.81
C ASP A 76 -16.07 13.57 0.57
N LYS A 77 -16.31 12.28 0.28
CA LYS A 77 -15.80 11.57 -0.90
C LYS A 77 -16.75 11.63 -2.09
N LYS A 78 -18.01 12.05 -1.90
CA LYS A 78 -18.99 12.16 -2.99
C LYS A 78 -18.55 13.21 -4.01
N ASN A 79 -18.69 12.91 -5.30
CA ASN A 79 -18.37 13.79 -6.42
C ASN A 79 -16.90 14.27 -6.44
N LYS A 80 -15.99 13.54 -5.78
CA LYS A 80 -14.55 13.80 -5.87
C LYS A 80 -13.96 12.97 -7.01
N PRO A 81 -12.98 13.50 -7.77
CA PRO A 81 -12.26 12.73 -8.77
C PRO A 81 -11.67 11.45 -8.15
N ILE A 82 -11.74 10.34 -8.87
CA ILE A 82 -11.22 9.06 -8.37
C ILE A 82 -9.69 9.12 -8.25
N ILE A 83 -8.98 9.67 -9.24
CA ILE A 83 -7.53 9.89 -9.11
C ILE A 83 -7.30 10.94 -8.01
N GLY A 84 -6.48 10.58 -7.02
CA GLY A 84 -6.23 11.36 -5.82
C GLY A 84 -7.14 11.00 -4.64
N LEU A 85 -8.22 10.26 -4.85
CA LEU A 85 -9.15 9.87 -3.79
C LEU A 85 -8.48 8.93 -2.79
N THR A 86 -8.54 9.28 -1.50
CA THR A 86 -8.14 8.37 -0.42
C THR A 86 -9.23 7.33 -0.23
N ILE A 87 -8.88 6.07 -0.48
CA ILE A 87 -9.77 4.91 -0.46
C ILE A 87 -9.44 3.92 0.67
N LEU A 88 -8.30 4.09 1.34
CA LEU A 88 -7.91 3.31 2.51
C LEU A 88 -7.39 4.28 3.57
N TRP A 89 -7.87 4.17 4.79
CA TRP A 89 -7.45 5.03 5.91
C TRP A 89 -7.68 4.34 7.26
N ASP A 90 -7.09 4.89 8.32
CA ASP A 90 -7.18 4.40 9.71
C ASP A 90 -6.66 2.96 9.91
N MET A 91 -5.89 2.42 8.96
CA MET A 91 -5.33 1.07 9.08
C MET A 91 -4.19 1.06 10.08
N LYS A 92 -4.28 0.19 11.10
CA LYS A 92 -3.28 0.07 12.17
C LYS A 92 -2.61 -1.29 12.13
N GLN A 93 -1.30 -1.31 12.33
CA GLN A 93 -0.54 -2.55 12.42
C GLN A 93 -0.85 -3.29 13.73
N LYS A 94 -1.09 -4.59 13.64
CA LYS A 94 -1.32 -5.52 14.75
C LYS A 94 -0.53 -6.79 14.48
N GLY A 95 0.69 -6.87 15.03
CA GLY A 95 1.65 -7.92 14.65
C GLY A 95 2.02 -7.79 13.18
N ASP A 96 1.78 -8.84 12.40
CA ASP A 96 2.11 -8.89 10.96
C ASP A 96 0.94 -8.51 10.04
N VAL A 97 -0.18 -8.05 10.61
CA VAL A 97 -1.39 -7.69 9.84
C VAL A 97 -1.81 -6.24 10.06
N TRP A 98 -2.48 -5.65 9.07
CA TRP A 98 -3.09 -4.31 9.16
C TRP A 98 -4.60 -4.44 9.28
N LYS A 99 -5.19 -3.78 10.29
CA LYS A 99 -6.61 -3.93 10.65
C LYS A 99 -7.22 -2.60 11.14
N SER A 100 -8.52 -2.63 11.43
CA SER A 100 -9.31 -1.54 12.04
C SER A 100 -9.56 -0.30 11.17
N GLY A 101 -8.95 -0.22 9.98
CA GLY A 101 -9.20 0.86 9.04
C GLY A 101 -10.47 0.69 8.23
N LYS A 102 -10.67 1.61 7.29
CA LYS A 102 -11.78 1.60 6.34
C LYS A 102 -11.21 1.47 4.93
N ILE A 103 -11.94 0.74 4.10
CA ILE A 103 -11.66 0.62 2.67
C ILE A 103 -12.93 1.02 1.93
N LEU A 104 -12.78 1.88 0.93
CA LEU A 104 -13.82 2.35 0.04
C LEU A 104 -13.57 1.77 -1.34
N ASP A 105 -14.55 1.10 -1.94
CA ASP A 105 -14.52 0.78 -3.36
C ASP A 105 -15.28 1.87 -4.11
N PRO A 106 -14.64 2.70 -4.95
CA PRO A 106 -15.36 3.72 -5.73
C PRO A 106 -16.44 3.16 -6.66
N LYS A 107 -16.48 1.85 -6.91
CA LYS A 107 -17.55 1.20 -7.70
C LYS A 107 -18.87 1.04 -6.93
N ASN A 108 -18.93 1.09 -5.59
CA ASN A 108 -20.16 0.86 -4.80
C ASN A 108 -20.28 1.63 -3.48
#